data_AF-A0A5C7Q5T5-F1
#
_entry.id   AF-A0A5C7Q5T5-F1
#
_cell.length_a   1.000
_cell.length_b   1.000
_cell.length_c   1.000
_cell.angle_alpha   90.00
_cell.angle_beta   90.00
_cell.angle_gamma   90.00
#
_symmetry.space_group_name_H-M   'P 1'
#
loop_
_entity.id
_entity.type
_entity.pdbx_description
1 polymer ?
#
loop_
_entity_poly.entity_id
_entity_poly.type
_entity_poly.pdbx_seq_one_letter_code
_entity_poly.pdbx_strand_id
1 'polypeptide(L)'
;MSFRDDTLAKRVFIPRGMNYRIKTPPPELEKHKPTHLVRVPAWLGPEFEFERTGMHWSELVDYEASKYRSLRKAWMACEDGSLRGADAAELKARKAMNTQEFDRALDQLFEASEGWSVSKRTGFHLHVDVGTYTMQQLYNLFSIYALLEPAIYTAAGDERSANPFSVPWFKDPYVCQHLLDKREQDPANIGHRLGKYSGLNVESMQRFGTVEWRHRRNTKDRGHLVSWINLILTIHAFAYRDDVSEHIERVLKDRNYRRFIGTLYANVDAPVYDRLLYPELEEEIDGMPYELASELYWSHLSSTRHHLEELLLQKQDKKKVKTVFFQDAVLQDGGLRPDWFVMDDVRPVEPRG
;
A
#
# COMPACT_ATOMS: atom_id res chain seq x y z
N MET A 1 -10.35 19.68 -31.33
CA MET A 1 -11.68 19.16 -30.94
C MET A 1 -11.50 18.34 -29.67
N SER A 2 -11.98 18.85 -28.53
CA SER A 2 -11.82 18.23 -27.22
C SER A 2 -12.82 17.08 -27.05
N PHE A 3 -12.32 15.85 -26.92
CA PHE A 3 -13.07 14.79 -26.27
C PHE A 3 -12.91 14.94 -24.76
N ARG A 4 -13.66 15.89 -24.16
CA ARG A 4 -14.01 15.81 -22.74
C ARG A 4 -15.12 14.78 -22.65
N ASP A 5 -14.75 13.54 -22.40
CA ASP A 5 -15.72 12.50 -22.07
C ASP A 5 -16.14 12.68 -20.60
N ASP A 6 -17.04 13.65 -20.38
CA ASP A 6 -17.68 13.98 -19.09
C ASP A 6 -18.65 12.88 -18.61
N THR A 7 -18.61 11.67 -19.18
CA THR A 7 -19.55 10.60 -18.85
C THR A 7 -19.22 9.91 -17.53
N LEU A 8 -17.95 9.80 -17.11
CA LEU A 8 -17.57 9.20 -15.82
C LEU A 8 -17.96 10.08 -14.63
N ALA A 9 -17.74 11.40 -14.71
CA ALA A 9 -18.21 12.35 -13.68
C ALA A 9 -19.74 12.36 -13.51
N LYS A 10 -20.48 11.89 -14.53
CA LYS A 10 -21.94 11.72 -14.49
C LYS A 10 -22.40 10.29 -14.18
N ARG A 11 -21.52 9.29 -14.35
CA ARG A 11 -21.79 7.85 -14.09
C ARG A 11 -21.35 7.40 -12.71
N VAL A 12 -20.53 8.17 -11.99
CA VAL A 12 -20.35 8.05 -10.53
C VAL A 12 -21.66 8.47 -9.87
N PHE A 13 -22.66 7.62 -9.99
CA PHE A 13 -23.92 7.73 -9.28
C PHE A 13 -23.59 7.36 -7.83
N ILE A 14 -23.23 8.35 -7.02
CA ILE A 14 -23.13 8.17 -5.57
C ILE A 14 -24.53 7.73 -5.13
N PRO A 15 -24.76 6.45 -4.73
CA PRO A 15 -26.07 6.08 -4.24
C PRO A 15 -26.27 6.84 -2.94
N ARG A 16 -27.13 7.86 -2.95
CA ARG A 16 -27.60 8.49 -1.71
C ARG A 16 -28.39 7.43 -0.96
N GLY A 17 -27.77 6.78 0.02
CA GLY A 17 -28.48 5.89 0.94
C GLY A 17 -27.78 4.58 1.34
N MET A 18 -26.60 4.23 0.80
CA MET A 18 -25.83 3.13 1.39
C MET A 18 -25.18 3.60 2.69
N ASN A 19 -25.89 3.41 3.80
CA ASN A 19 -25.27 3.39 5.12
C ASN A 19 -24.40 2.13 5.18
N TYR A 20 -23.14 2.24 4.78
CA TYR A 20 -22.10 1.24 5.08
C TYR A 20 -21.92 1.16 6.60
N ARG A 21 -22.80 0.43 7.28
CA ARG A 21 -22.60 -0.03 8.66
C ARG A 21 -21.94 -1.39 8.55
N ILE A 22 -20.62 -1.35 8.43
CA ILE A 22 -19.77 -2.55 8.48
C ILE A 22 -20.01 -3.22 9.84
N LYS A 23 -20.52 -4.46 9.82
CA LYS A 23 -20.85 -5.20 11.04
C LYS A 23 -19.57 -5.81 11.60
N THR A 24 -19.45 -5.80 12.93
CA THR A 24 -18.32 -6.41 13.63
C THR A 24 -18.19 -7.89 13.22
N PRO A 25 -16.99 -8.38 12.85
CA PRO A 25 -16.80 -9.77 12.51
C PRO A 25 -17.18 -10.68 13.71
N PRO A 26 -17.82 -11.84 13.47
CA PRO A 26 -18.28 -12.71 14.55
C PRO A 26 -17.14 -13.19 15.48
N PRO A 27 -17.40 -13.39 16.79
CA PRO A 27 -16.39 -13.74 17.80
C PRO A 27 -15.57 -15.02 17.50
N GLU A 28 -16.11 -15.91 16.66
CA GLU A 28 -15.49 -17.19 16.33
C GLU A 28 -14.28 -17.08 15.40
N LEU A 29 -14.08 -15.90 14.77
CA LEU A 29 -13.03 -15.55 13.81
C LEU A 29 -11.70 -15.12 14.48
N GLU A 30 -11.55 -15.28 15.81
CA GLU A 30 -10.36 -14.89 16.58
C GLU A 30 -9.43 -16.06 16.98
N LYS A 31 -9.68 -17.27 16.45
CA LYS A 31 -9.06 -18.50 16.98
C LYS A 31 -7.57 -18.67 16.68
N HIS A 32 -6.98 -17.89 15.76
CA HIS A 32 -5.55 -17.96 15.44
C HIS A 32 -4.92 -16.57 15.34
N LYS A 33 -4.11 -16.20 16.33
CA LYS A 33 -3.33 -14.95 16.34
C LYS A 33 -1.87 -15.27 16.01
N PRO A 34 -1.39 -15.02 14.77
CA PRO A 34 0.00 -15.24 14.41
C PRO A 34 0.94 -14.46 15.33
N THR A 35 2.08 -15.07 15.66
CA THR A 35 3.13 -14.45 16.48
C THR A 35 4.25 -13.86 15.65
N HIS A 36 4.29 -14.06 14.34
CA HIS A 36 5.34 -13.54 13.47
C HIS A 36 4.78 -13.04 12.13
N LEU A 37 5.52 -12.11 11.54
CA LEU A 37 5.25 -11.63 10.19
C LEU A 37 5.60 -12.69 9.14
N VAL A 38 4.77 -12.76 8.10
CA VAL A 38 5.02 -13.61 6.94
C VAL A 38 6.32 -13.20 6.25
N ARG A 39 7.07 -14.18 5.74
CA ARG A 39 8.37 -13.94 5.11
C ARG A 39 8.19 -13.65 3.63
N VAL A 40 7.99 -12.38 3.30
CA VAL A 40 7.92 -11.88 1.92
C VAL A 40 9.01 -10.82 1.67
N PRO A 41 9.48 -10.67 0.42
CA PRO A 41 10.45 -9.62 0.06
C PRO A 41 9.76 -8.25 0.05
N ALA A 42 9.67 -7.63 1.23
CA ALA A 42 9.09 -6.31 1.42
C ALA A 42 9.95 -5.45 2.36
N TRP A 43 9.99 -4.16 2.08
CA TRP A 43 10.60 -3.15 2.93
C TRP A 43 9.52 -2.27 3.55
N LEU A 44 9.59 -2.08 4.87
CA LEU A 44 8.50 -1.56 5.68
C LEU A 44 8.95 -0.35 6.49
N GLY A 45 8.13 0.69 6.49
CA GLY A 45 8.26 1.89 7.31
C GLY A 45 7.06 2.02 8.25
N PRO A 46 7.03 1.31 9.38
CA PRO A 46 5.96 1.43 10.35
C PRO A 46 6.01 2.75 11.14
N GLU A 47 4.83 3.28 11.45
CA GLU A 47 4.62 4.45 12.30
C GLU A 47 3.58 4.13 13.39
N PHE A 48 3.93 4.40 14.65
CA PHE A 48 3.08 4.12 15.80
C PHE A 48 2.85 5.38 16.63
N GLU A 49 1.59 5.71 16.88
CA GLU A 49 1.23 6.79 17.78
C GLU A 49 0.93 6.26 19.19
N PHE A 50 1.47 6.90 20.22
CA PHE A 50 1.21 6.58 21.62
C PHE A 50 0.92 7.85 22.43
N GLU A 51 0.08 7.70 23.46
CA GLU A 51 -0.19 8.73 24.46
C GLU A 51 0.32 8.25 25.83
N ARG A 52 0.53 9.17 26.77
CA ARG A 52 0.97 8.83 28.13
C ARG A 52 2.25 7.99 28.17
N THR A 53 3.24 8.35 27.36
CA THR A 53 4.54 7.68 27.32
C THR A 53 5.39 7.96 28.57
N GLY A 54 5.01 9.02 29.31
CA GLY A 54 5.69 9.50 30.51
C GLY A 54 6.93 10.33 30.25
N MET A 55 7.25 10.64 28.98
CA MET A 55 8.37 11.50 28.58
C MET A 55 7.95 12.37 27.40
N HIS A 56 8.57 13.54 27.26
CA HIS A 56 8.40 14.34 26.05
C HIS A 56 8.97 13.58 24.84
N TRP A 57 8.36 13.68 23.66
CA TRP A 57 8.76 12.88 22.49
C TRP A 57 10.24 13.05 22.15
N SER A 58 10.79 14.26 22.28
CA SER A 58 12.20 14.55 21.97
C SER A 58 13.18 13.86 22.92
N GLU A 59 12.71 13.44 24.09
CA GLU A 59 13.49 12.76 25.11
C GLU A 59 13.20 11.24 25.13
N LEU A 60 12.17 10.79 24.41
CA LEU A 60 11.65 9.44 24.55
C LEU A 60 12.68 8.38 24.14
N VAL A 61 13.28 8.50 22.95
CA VAL A 61 14.24 7.48 22.44
C VAL A 61 15.65 8.02 22.20
N ASP A 62 15.80 9.31 21.89
CA ASP A 62 17.09 9.89 21.51
C ASP A 62 17.88 10.50 22.68
N TYR A 63 17.25 10.69 23.84
CA TYR A 63 17.96 11.19 25.02
C TYR A 63 18.81 10.10 25.66
N GLU A 64 20.07 10.43 25.96
CA GLU A 64 21.08 9.47 26.45
C GLU A 64 20.69 8.77 27.75
N ALA A 65 19.98 9.47 28.65
CA ALA A 65 19.50 8.93 29.92
C ALA A 65 18.06 8.39 29.84
N SER A 66 17.47 8.31 28.65
CA SER A 66 16.13 7.74 28.50
C SER A 66 16.12 6.25 28.84
N LYS A 67 15.12 5.86 29.65
CA LYS A 67 14.84 4.44 29.92
C LYS A 67 14.39 3.66 28.68
N TYR A 68 13.94 4.33 27.62
CA TYR A 68 13.54 3.70 26.35
C TYR A 68 14.59 3.83 25.25
N ARG A 69 15.82 4.23 25.59
CA ARG A 69 16.94 4.40 24.64
C ARG A 69 17.24 3.14 23.81
N SER A 70 16.92 1.95 24.30
CA SER A 70 17.07 0.70 23.54
C SER A 70 16.29 0.73 22.22
N LEU A 71 15.13 1.41 22.18
CA LEU A 71 14.30 1.57 20.99
C LEU A 71 14.99 2.42 19.90
N ARG A 72 15.96 3.26 20.25
CA ARG A 72 16.63 4.19 19.34
C ARG A 72 17.26 3.50 18.13
N LYS A 73 17.63 2.22 18.22
CA LYS A 73 18.20 1.48 17.09
C LYS A 73 17.22 1.33 15.92
N ALA A 74 15.94 1.18 16.23
CA ALA A 74 14.88 0.93 15.26
C ALA A 74 13.95 2.13 15.07
N TRP A 75 13.75 2.94 16.12
CA TRP A 75 12.70 3.95 16.20
C TRP A 75 13.26 5.36 16.40
N MET A 76 12.64 6.33 15.75
CA MET A 76 12.77 7.76 16.06
C MET A 76 11.44 8.28 16.60
N ALA A 77 11.49 9.16 17.59
CA ALA A 77 10.31 9.83 18.12
C ALA A 77 10.16 11.21 17.48
N CYS A 78 8.94 11.54 17.10
CA CYS A 78 8.57 12.83 16.54
C CYS A 78 7.17 13.25 17.00
N GLU A 79 6.82 14.49 16.67
CA GLU A 79 5.48 15.05 16.82
C GLU A 79 5.09 15.71 15.49
N ASP A 80 3.96 15.27 14.92
CA ASP A 80 3.40 15.80 13.67
C ASP A 80 2.14 16.67 13.91
N GLY A 81 1.79 16.90 15.18
CA GLY A 81 0.62 17.66 15.64
C GLY A 81 -0.70 16.89 15.61
N SER A 82 -0.71 15.60 15.24
CA SER A 82 -1.92 14.75 15.27
C SER A 82 -2.35 14.39 16.70
N LEU A 83 -1.38 14.28 17.61
CA LEU A 83 -1.57 13.96 19.01
C LEU A 83 -1.70 15.22 19.90
N ARG A 84 -1.98 15.02 21.18
CA ARG A 84 -2.32 16.03 22.19
C ARG A 84 -1.78 15.49 23.51
N GLY A 85 -1.24 16.38 24.32
CA GLY A 85 -0.54 16.02 25.56
C GLY A 85 0.96 16.05 25.34
N ALA A 86 1.67 16.60 26.33
CA ALA A 86 3.12 16.81 26.28
C ALA A 86 3.92 15.49 26.28
N ASP A 87 3.28 14.37 26.59
CA ASP A 87 3.86 13.03 26.65
C ASP A 87 3.28 12.07 25.59
N ALA A 88 2.68 12.64 24.53
CA ALA A 88 2.33 11.91 23.33
C ALA A 88 3.50 11.88 22.34
N ALA A 89 3.67 10.76 21.64
CA ALA A 89 4.76 10.59 20.69
C ALA A 89 4.33 9.74 19.52
N GLU A 90 4.81 10.10 18.34
CA GLU A 90 4.81 9.25 17.17
C GLU A 90 6.19 8.59 17.05
N LEU A 91 6.22 7.27 16.94
CA LEU A 91 7.42 6.49 16.69
C LEU A 91 7.44 6.02 15.24
N LYS A 92 8.38 6.53 14.46
CA LYS A 92 8.62 6.12 13.08
C LYS A 92 9.84 5.22 12.99
N ALA A 93 9.83 4.29 12.04
CA ALA A 93 11.02 3.51 11.70
C ALA A 93 12.16 4.44 11.26
N ARG A 94 13.37 4.24 11.80
CA ARG A 94 14.56 5.03 11.40
C ARG A 94 15.03 4.74 9.99
N LYS A 95 14.83 3.51 9.56
CA LYS A 95 15.17 2.99 8.25
C LYS A 95 14.09 2.00 7.86
N ALA A 96 13.93 1.76 6.57
CA ALA A 96 13.10 0.66 6.10
C ALA A 96 13.60 -0.66 6.69
N MET A 97 12.66 -1.50 7.12
CA MET A 97 12.92 -2.80 7.73
C MET A 97 12.38 -3.91 6.85
N ASN A 98 13.12 -5.00 6.70
CA ASN A 98 12.51 -6.22 6.18
C ASN A 98 11.60 -6.87 7.27
N THR A 99 10.83 -7.89 6.89
CA THR A 99 9.87 -8.55 7.80
C THR A 99 10.51 -9.13 9.07
N GLN A 100 11.76 -9.61 9.02
CA GLN A 100 12.46 -10.15 10.18
C GLN A 100 13.01 -9.08 11.12
N GLU A 101 13.50 -7.98 10.55
CA GLU A 101 13.91 -6.81 11.31
C GLU A 101 12.70 -6.18 12.01
N PHE A 102 11.56 -6.08 11.30
CA PHE A 102 10.35 -5.50 11.86
C PHE A 102 9.75 -6.39 12.97
N ASP A 103 9.68 -7.71 12.81
CA ASP A 103 9.28 -8.63 13.88
C ASP A 103 10.05 -8.38 15.19
N ARG A 104 11.38 -8.30 15.09
CA ARG A 104 12.24 -8.05 16.25
C ARG A 104 12.04 -6.66 16.85
N ALA A 105 11.84 -5.64 16.01
CA ALA A 105 11.56 -4.29 16.45
C ALA A 105 10.19 -4.17 17.13
N LEU A 106 9.19 -4.96 16.69
CA LEU A 106 7.88 -5.06 17.33
C LEU A 106 7.99 -5.65 18.73
N ASP A 107 8.76 -6.73 18.91
CA ASP A 107 8.94 -7.34 20.25
C ASP A 107 9.49 -6.32 21.25
N GLN A 108 10.54 -5.60 20.86
CA GLN A 108 11.14 -4.54 21.68
C GLN A 108 10.15 -3.40 21.96
N LEU A 109 9.37 -2.98 20.96
CA LEU A 109 8.39 -1.91 21.12
C LEU A 109 7.25 -2.32 22.06
N PHE A 110 6.72 -3.54 21.95
CA PHE A 110 5.62 -4.00 22.80
C PHE A 110 6.04 -4.14 24.26
N GLU A 111 7.26 -4.63 24.52
CA GLU A 111 7.86 -4.68 25.85
C GLU A 111 8.04 -3.27 26.43
N ALA A 112 8.71 -2.37 25.69
CA ALA A 112 8.97 -1.02 26.18
C ALA A 112 7.71 -0.17 26.39
N SER A 113 6.67 -0.43 25.59
CA SER A 113 5.44 0.37 25.60
C SER A 113 4.39 -0.11 26.59
N GLU A 114 4.65 -1.14 27.42
CA GLU A 114 3.66 -1.75 28.33
C GLU A 114 2.83 -0.72 29.13
N GLY A 115 3.49 0.33 29.66
CA GLY A 115 2.84 1.41 30.41
C GLY A 115 2.25 2.55 29.56
N TRP A 116 2.38 2.51 28.24
CA TRP A 116 1.88 3.56 27.34
C TRP A 116 0.42 3.32 26.94
N SER A 117 -0.24 4.36 26.49
CA SER A 117 -1.65 4.32 26.10
C SER A 117 -1.85 4.40 24.59
N VAL A 118 -2.88 3.69 24.15
CA VAL A 118 -3.48 3.83 22.81
C VAL A 118 -4.93 4.30 22.99
N SER A 119 -5.39 5.17 22.10
CA SER A 119 -6.75 5.74 22.14
C SER A 119 -7.36 5.82 20.74
N LYS A 120 -8.54 6.43 20.62
CA LYS A 120 -9.19 6.64 19.31
C LYS A 120 -8.38 7.54 18.37
N ARG A 121 -7.45 8.32 18.92
CA ARG A 121 -6.59 9.26 18.21
C ARG A 121 -5.32 8.60 17.69
N THR A 122 -4.81 7.59 18.38
CA THR A 122 -3.56 6.93 18.03
C THR A 122 -3.71 6.01 16.81
N GLY A 123 -3.06 6.36 15.71
CA GLY A 123 -2.91 5.58 14.49
C GLY A 123 -1.77 4.56 14.53
N PHE A 124 -1.92 3.52 13.70
CA PHE A 124 -0.80 2.74 13.18
C PHE A 124 -0.81 2.92 11.67
N HIS A 125 0.30 3.39 11.11
CA HIS A 125 0.48 3.49 9.67
C HIS A 125 1.60 2.55 9.25
N LEU A 126 1.44 1.93 8.08
CA LEU A 126 2.47 1.07 7.51
C LEU A 126 2.80 1.55 6.11
N HIS A 127 4.01 2.08 5.94
CA HIS A 127 4.58 2.27 4.63
C HIS A 127 5.11 0.94 4.10
N VAL A 128 4.77 0.62 2.86
CA VAL A 128 5.29 -0.55 2.15
C VAL A 128 5.96 -0.08 0.87
N ASP A 129 7.22 -0.46 0.68
CA ASP A 129 7.98 -0.12 -0.52
C ASP A 129 7.35 -0.69 -1.78
N VAL A 130 7.21 0.19 -2.77
CA VAL A 130 6.79 -0.12 -4.13
C VAL A 130 7.75 0.49 -5.16
N GLY A 131 8.91 0.99 -4.74
CA GLY A 131 9.87 1.67 -5.62
C GLY A 131 10.46 0.77 -6.70
N THR A 132 10.38 -0.55 -6.50
CA THR A 132 10.81 -1.58 -7.45
C THR A 132 9.67 -2.15 -8.30
N TYR A 133 8.45 -1.65 -8.14
CA TYR A 133 7.30 -2.14 -8.90
C TYR A 133 7.39 -1.66 -10.35
N THR A 134 7.08 -2.57 -11.27
CA THR A 134 6.65 -2.17 -12.61
C THR A 134 5.29 -1.49 -12.53
N MET A 135 4.95 -0.68 -13.54
CA MET A 135 3.63 -0.08 -13.65
C MET A 135 2.49 -1.11 -13.61
N GLN A 136 2.70 -2.28 -14.21
CA GLN A 136 1.72 -3.37 -14.15
C GLN A 136 1.53 -3.88 -12.72
N GLN A 137 2.61 -4.15 -11.97
CA GLN A 137 2.52 -4.58 -10.57
C GLN A 137 1.85 -3.52 -9.69
N LEU A 138 2.09 -2.24 -9.97
CA LEU A 138 1.46 -1.13 -9.25
C LEU A 138 -0.06 -1.08 -9.49
N TYR A 139 -0.50 -1.18 -10.76
CA TYR A 139 -1.92 -1.24 -11.08
C TYR A 139 -2.59 -2.54 -10.62
N ASN A 140 -1.86 -3.64 -10.55
CA ASN A 140 -2.33 -4.87 -9.92
C ASN A 140 -2.60 -4.63 -8.43
N LEU A 141 -1.66 -4.00 -7.71
CA LEU A 141 -1.85 -3.61 -6.31
C LEU A 141 -3.07 -2.72 -6.12
N PHE A 142 -3.23 -1.69 -6.96
CA PHE A 142 -4.37 -0.76 -6.88
C PHE A 142 -5.70 -1.46 -7.18
N SER A 143 -5.73 -2.37 -8.15
CA SER A 143 -6.95 -3.13 -8.50
C SER A 143 -7.34 -4.08 -7.37
N ILE A 144 -6.37 -4.80 -6.79
CA ILE A 144 -6.59 -5.68 -5.63
C ILE A 144 -7.08 -4.87 -4.43
N TYR A 145 -6.43 -3.74 -4.15
CA TYR A 145 -6.81 -2.85 -3.06
C TYR A 145 -8.23 -2.32 -3.25
N ALA A 146 -8.54 -1.74 -4.42
CA ALA A 146 -9.86 -1.18 -4.71
C ALA A 146 -10.95 -2.26 -4.54
N LEU A 147 -10.70 -3.48 -5.01
CA LEU A 147 -11.64 -4.59 -4.89
C LEU A 147 -11.87 -5.00 -3.44
N LEU A 148 -10.80 -5.08 -2.64
CA LEU A 148 -10.85 -5.56 -1.26
C LEU A 148 -10.99 -4.44 -0.22
N GLU A 149 -11.10 -3.17 -0.63
CA GLU A 149 -11.09 -2.01 0.27
C GLU A 149 -12.16 -2.11 1.38
N PRO A 150 -13.42 -2.50 1.12
CA PRO A 150 -14.41 -2.71 2.17
C PRO A 150 -13.99 -3.76 3.20
N ALA A 151 -13.45 -4.89 2.73
CA ALA A 151 -12.97 -5.97 3.58
C ALA A 151 -11.74 -5.55 4.40
N ILE A 152 -10.85 -4.74 3.83
CA ILE A 152 -9.67 -4.18 4.49
C ILE A 152 -10.11 -3.24 5.64
N TYR A 153 -11.11 -2.38 5.46
CA TYR A 153 -11.65 -1.55 6.54
C TYR A 153 -12.33 -2.38 7.64
N THR A 154 -13.06 -3.42 7.26
CA THR A 154 -13.67 -4.39 8.19
C THR A 154 -12.58 -5.07 9.03
N ALA A 155 -11.54 -5.56 8.37
CA ALA A 155 -10.40 -6.23 9.00
C ALA A 155 -9.60 -5.32 9.94
N ALA A 156 -9.52 -4.01 9.63
CA ALA A 156 -8.88 -3.00 10.47
C ALA A 156 -9.67 -2.67 11.76
N GLY A 157 -10.94 -3.09 11.85
CA GLY A 157 -11.82 -2.85 12.99
C GLY A 157 -12.72 -1.61 12.87
N ASP A 158 -12.98 -1.16 11.64
CA ASP A 158 -14.02 -0.20 11.16
C ASP A 158 -14.14 1.20 11.80
N GLU A 159 -13.58 1.50 12.97
CA GLU A 159 -13.78 2.84 13.55
C GLU A 159 -13.02 3.99 12.83
N ARG A 160 -12.32 3.72 11.71
CA ARG A 160 -11.60 4.70 10.88
C ARG A 160 -12.21 4.91 9.49
N SER A 161 -13.18 4.10 9.04
CA SER A 161 -13.81 4.26 7.71
C SER A 161 -14.64 5.54 7.57
N ALA A 162 -15.05 6.12 8.70
CA ALA A 162 -15.70 7.43 8.81
C ALA A 162 -14.73 8.54 9.28
N ASN A 163 -13.44 8.23 9.45
CA ASN A 163 -12.44 9.20 9.86
C ASN A 163 -11.96 9.98 8.62
N PRO A 164 -11.99 11.33 8.63
CA PRO A 164 -11.54 12.14 7.50
C PRO A 164 -10.03 12.00 7.21
N PHE A 165 -9.27 11.33 8.06
CA PHE A 165 -7.84 11.04 7.91
C PHE A 165 -7.55 9.61 7.41
N SER A 166 -8.59 8.86 7.01
CA SER A 166 -8.51 7.53 6.39
C SER A 166 -9.78 7.29 5.55
N VAL A 167 -9.94 8.06 4.48
CA VAL A 167 -11.12 8.03 3.59
C VAL A 167 -10.99 6.88 2.58
N PRO A 168 -12.00 6.01 2.43
CA PRO A 168 -11.98 5.00 1.38
C PRO A 168 -11.97 5.63 -0.02
N TRP A 169 -11.22 5.05 -0.97
CA TRP A 169 -11.14 5.52 -2.35
C TRP A 169 -12.53 5.55 -2.99
N PHE A 170 -13.33 4.50 -2.81
CA PHE A 170 -14.69 4.46 -3.38
C PHE A 170 -15.64 5.53 -2.81
N LYS A 171 -15.26 6.23 -1.73
CA LYS A 171 -16.00 7.37 -1.15
C LYS A 171 -15.40 8.74 -1.53
N ASP A 172 -14.25 8.76 -2.20
CA ASP A 172 -13.56 9.97 -2.62
C ASP A 172 -13.48 10.06 -4.16
N PRO A 173 -14.43 10.79 -4.81
CA PRO A 173 -14.43 10.95 -6.25
C PRO A 173 -13.16 11.59 -6.81
N TYR A 174 -12.45 12.41 -6.03
CA TYR A 174 -11.21 13.06 -6.47
C TYR A 174 -10.09 12.05 -6.63
N VAL A 175 -9.96 11.11 -5.68
CA VAL A 175 -8.98 10.02 -5.74
C VAL A 175 -9.32 9.09 -6.91
N CYS A 176 -10.58 8.67 -7.04
CA CYS A 176 -11.01 7.82 -8.17
C CYS A 176 -10.67 8.46 -9.53
N GLN A 177 -10.99 9.74 -9.71
CA GLN A 177 -10.76 10.42 -10.98
C GLN A 177 -9.26 10.49 -11.34
N HIS A 178 -8.39 10.76 -10.38
CA HIS A 178 -6.96 10.86 -10.65
C HIS A 178 -6.29 9.52 -10.89
N LEU A 179 -6.66 8.48 -10.13
CA LEU A 179 -6.11 7.14 -10.35
C LEU A 179 -6.46 6.60 -11.75
N LEU A 180 -7.59 7.05 -12.31
CA LEU A 180 -8.08 6.71 -13.65
C LEU A 180 -7.60 7.68 -14.75
N ASP A 181 -7.01 8.83 -14.42
CA ASP A 181 -6.57 9.79 -15.43
C ASP A 181 -5.31 9.28 -16.14
N LYS A 182 -5.45 8.98 -17.43
CA LYS A 182 -4.37 8.47 -18.29
C LYS A 182 -3.16 9.41 -18.36
N ARG A 183 -3.33 10.70 -18.10
CA ARG A 183 -2.23 11.68 -18.07
C ARG A 183 -1.41 11.62 -16.79
N GLU A 184 -2.03 11.14 -15.72
CA GLU A 184 -1.42 10.95 -14.40
C GLU A 184 -0.82 9.52 -14.25
N GLN A 185 -0.88 8.70 -15.32
CA GLN A 185 -0.22 7.38 -15.39
C GLN A 185 1.28 7.49 -15.66
N ASP A 186 1.82 8.70 -15.81
CA ASP A 186 3.26 8.95 -15.74
C ASP A 186 3.74 8.64 -14.31
N PRO A 187 4.69 7.69 -14.13
CA PRO A 187 5.25 7.35 -12.82
C PRO A 187 5.68 8.57 -11.97
N ALA A 188 6.09 9.67 -12.62
CA ALA A 188 6.49 10.90 -11.93
C ALA A 188 5.30 11.65 -11.27
N ASN A 189 4.08 11.46 -11.77
CA ASN A 189 2.89 12.19 -11.36
C ASN A 189 1.92 11.36 -10.50
N ILE A 190 2.08 10.03 -10.46
CA ILE A 190 1.22 9.17 -9.64
C ILE A 190 1.32 9.59 -8.16
N GLY A 191 0.16 9.90 -7.58
CA GLY A 191 0.06 10.29 -6.17
C GLY A 191 0.31 11.78 -5.90
N HIS A 192 0.64 12.61 -6.90
CA HIS A 192 0.87 14.04 -6.67
C HIS A 192 -0.37 14.72 -6.08
N ARG A 193 -0.26 15.19 -4.83
CA ARG A 193 -1.35 15.85 -4.07
C ARG A 193 -2.60 14.97 -3.90
N LEU A 194 -2.44 13.65 -3.95
CA LEU A 194 -3.56 12.71 -3.94
C LEU A 194 -3.61 11.89 -2.67
N GLY A 195 -4.73 12.01 -1.96
CA GLY A 195 -5.10 10.99 -0.99
C GLY A 195 -4.16 10.91 0.21
N LYS A 196 -3.51 12.00 0.64
CA LYS A 196 -2.81 12.05 1.94
C LYS A 196 -3.62 11.39 3.06
N TYR A 197 -4.93 11.63 3.02
CA TYR A 197 -5.90 11.18 3.99
C TYR A 197 -6.77 10.01 3.51
N SER A 198 -6.42 9.35 2.42
CA SER A 198 -7.12 8.14 2.01
C SER A 198 -6.65 6.93 2.83
N GLY A 199 -7.43 5.85 2.83
CA GLY A 199 -7.05 4.60 3.51
C GLY A 199 -5.71 4.07 3.01
N LEU A 200 -5.53 4.01 1.69
CA LEU A 200 -4.25 3.75 1.04
C LEU A 200 -3.72 5.05 0.41
N ASN A 201 -2.80 5.70 1.11
CA ASN A 201 -2.22 6.95 0.68
C ASN A 201 -1.10 6.72 -0.34
N VAL A 202 -1.36 7.13 -1.58
CA VAL A 202 -0.46 7.04 -2.73
C VAL A 202 0.47 8.25 -2.87
N GLU A 203 0.21 9.37 -2.21
CA GLU A 203 1.12 10.53 -2.20
C GLU A 203 2.50 10.18 -1.62
N SER A 204 2.55 9.19 -0.73
CA SER A 204 3.79 8.70 -0.15
C SER A 204 4.76 8.10 -1.20
N MET A 205 4.30 7.76 -2.40
CA MET A 205 5.17 7.24 -3.47
C MET A 205 6.15 8.30 -3.97
N GLN A 206 5.70 9.55 -4.12
CA GLN A 206 6.57 10.63 -4.59
C GLN A 206 7.66 11.00 -3.59
N ARG A 207 7.36 10.85 -2.30
CA ARG A 207 8.27 11.25 -1.22
C ARG A 207 9.21 10.12 -0.82
N PHE A 208 8.72 8.89 -0.82
CA PHE A 208 9.41 7.76 -0.18
C PHE A 208 9.47 6.50 -1.05
N GLY A 209 8.81 6.46 -2.21
CA GLY A 209 8.70 5.23 -3.02
C GLY A 209 7.81 4.17 -2.39
N THR A 210 6.92 4.55 -1.47
CA THR A 210 6.05 3.63 -0.71
C THR A 210 4.58 3.91 -0.98
N VAL A 211 3.70 2.96 -0.69
CA VAL A 211 2.29 3.25 -0.37
C VAL A 211 2.08 3.15 1.14
N GLU A 212 1.21 3.99 1.70
CA GLU A 212 0.97 4.06 3.15
C GLU A 212 -0.43 3.56 3.49
N TRP A 213 -0.51 2.55 4.35
CA TRP A 213 -1.75 1.94 4.85
C TRP A 213 -2.18 2.61 6.16
N ARG A 214 -3.32 3.29 6.15
CA ARG A 214 -3.78 4.19 7.22
C ARG A 214 -5.03 3.71 7.97
N HIS A 215 -5.59 2.57 7.58
CA HIS A 215 -6.88 2.07 8.05
C HIS A 215 -6.93 1.80 9.55
N ARG A 216 -5.80 1.45 10.18
CA ARG A 216 -5.80 0.88 11.53
C ARG A 216 -5.52 1.92 12.62
N ARG A 217 -6.26 1.84 13.72
CA ARG A 217 -5.80 2.41 14.99
C ARG A 217 -4.66 1.59 15.57
N ASN A 218 -3.81 2.24 16.36
CA ASN A 218 -2.82 1.52 17.14
C ASN A 218 -3.49 0.56 18.15
N THR A 219 -2.77 -0.48 18.56
CA THR A 219 -3.26 -1.49 19.49
C THR A 219 -2.14 -2.04 20.37
N LYS A 220 -2.52 -2.44 21.58
CA LYS A 220 -1.66 -3.19 22.52
C LYS A 220 -1.80 -4.71 22.33
N ASP A 221 -2.65 -5.17 21.41
CA ASP A 221 -2.76 -6.59 21.02
C ASP A 221 -1.81 -6.88 19.86
N ARG A 222 -0.66 -7.49 20.18
CA ARG A 222 0.38 -7.84 19.20
C ARG A 222 -0.15 -8.80 18.15
N GLY A 223 -0.96 -9.78 18.54
CA GLY A 223 -1.52 -10.77 17.61
C GLY A 223 -2.44 -10.16 16.56
N HIS A 224 -3.29 -9.21 16.97
CA HIS A 224 -4.13 -8.45 16.04
C HIS A 224 -3.33 -7.54 15.13
N LEU A 225 -2.25 -6.92 15.62
CA LEU A 225 -1.38 -6.10 14.79
C LEU A 225 -0.63 -6.96 13.75
N VAL A 226 -0.07 -8.09 14.16
CA VAL A 226 0.63 -9.02 13.26
C VAL A 226 -0.34 -9.57 12.20
N SER A 227 -1.56 -9.92 12.57
CA SER A 227 -2.60 -10.36 11.61
C SER A 227 -2.87 -9.29 10.55
N TRP A 228 -3.00 -8.04 10.99
CA TRP A 228 -3.22 -6.90 10.10
C TRP A 228 -2.04 -6.66 9.15
N ILE A 229 -0.80 -6.67 9.67
CA ILE A 229 0.39 -6.50 8.83
C ILE A 229 0.51 -7.67 7.85
N ASN A 230 0.21 -8.90 8.27
CA ASN A 230 0.24 -10.07 7.38
C ASN A 230 -0.78 -9.99 6.24
N LEU A 231 -1.98 -9.42 6.48
CA LEU A 231 -2.90 -9.10 5.38
C LEU A 231 -2.24 -8.18 4.34
N ILE A 232 -1.64 -7.07 4.79
CA ILE A 232 -0.98 -6.12 3.90
C ILE A 232 0.17 -6.77 3.13
N LEU A 233 1.02 -7.55 3.82
CA LEU A 233 2.14 -8.27 3.22
C LEU A 233 1.68 -9.32 2.20
N THR A 234 0.53 -9.96 2.45
CA THR A 234 -0.04 -10.93 1.52
C THR A 234 -0.54 -10.26 0.25
N ILE A 235 -1.25 -9.13 0.38
CA ILE A 235 -1.68 -8.32 -0.77
C ILE A 235 -0.47 -7.83 -1.58
N HIS A 236 0.55 -7.31 -0.90
CA HIS A 236 1.79 -6.84 -1.52
C HIS A 236 2.49 -7.95 -2.31
N ALA A 237 2.75 -9.08 -1.66
CA ALA A 237 3.41 -10.22 -2.28
C ALA A 237 2.61 -10.78 -3.47
N PHE A 238 1.28 -10.80 -3.38
CA PHE A 238 0.42 -11.25 -4.46
C PHE A 238 0.48 -10.29 -5.67
N ALA A 239 0.42 -8.97 -5.42
CA ALA A 239 0.49 -7.95 -6.47
C ALA A 239 1.84 -7.93 -7.21
N TYR A 240 2.92 -8.38 -6.58
CA TYR A 240 4.26 -8.44 -7.16
C TYR A 240 4.45 -9.60 -8.15
N ARG A 241 3.55 -10.59 -8.17
CA ARG A 241 3.69 -11.79 -9.03
C ARG A 241 3.38 -11.49 -10.49
N ASP A 242 3.98 -12.28 -11.38
CA ASP A 242 3.75 -12.18 -12.82
C ASP A 242 2.37 -12.70 -13.25
N ASP A 243 1.82 -13.70 -12.55
CA ASP A 243 0.54 -14.34 -12.87
C ASP A 243 -0.69 -13.65 -12.27
N VAL A 244 -0.49 -12.59 -11.48
CA VAL A 244 -1.56 -11.96 -10.70
C VAL A 244 -2.65 -11.37 -11.59
N SER A 245 -2.31 -10.89 -12.79
CA SER A 245 -3.27 -10.33 -13.75
C SER A 245 -4.36 -11.34 -14.11
N GLU A 246 -4.02 -12.62 -14.30
CA GLU A 246 -4.99 -13.67 -14.61
C GLU A 246 -5.97 -13.91 -13.45
N HIS A 247 -5.48 -13.78 -12.21
CA HIS A 247 -6.31 -13.91 -11.02
C HIS A 247 -7.26 -12.74 -10.84
N ILE A 248 -6.79 -11.50 -11.11
CA ILE A 248 -7.62 -10.29 -11.09
C ILE A 248 -8.70 -10.39 -12.18
N GLU A 249 -8.32 -10.72 -13.41
CA GLU A 249 -9.25 -10.88 -14.52
C GLU A 249 -10.33 -11.92 -14.22
N ARG A 250 -9.92 -13.06 -13.63
CA ARG A 250 -10.85 -14.12 -13.25
C ARG A 250 -11.87 -13.64 -12.21
N VAL A 251 -11.43 -12.98 -11.14
CA VAL A 251 -12.36 -12.48 -10.10
C VAL A 251 -13.26 -11.37 -10.63
N LEU A 252 -12.78 -10.52 -11.54
CA LEU A 252 -13.62 -9.52 -12.19
C LEU A 252 -14.70 -10.16 -13.08
N LYS A 253 -14.44 -11.33 -13.68
CA LYS A 253 -15.43 -12.05 -14.51
C LYS A 253 -16.40 -12.89 -13.68
N ASP A 254 -15.90 -13.66 -12.73
CA ASP A 254 -16.70 -14.64 -11.98
C ASP A 254 -17.28 -14.10 -10.67
N ARG A 255 -16.80 -12.93 -10.21
CA ARG A 255 -17.18 -12.26 -8.95
C ARG A 255 -17.04 -13.17 -7.72
N ASN A 256 -16.16 -14.16 -7.78
CA ASN A 256 -15.94 -15.07 -6.67
C ASN A 256 -14.85 -14.53 -5.72
N TYR A 257 -15.22 -13.51 -4.94
CA TYR A 257 -14.30 -12.81 -4.03
C TYR A 257 -13.72 -13.72 -2.95
N ARG A 258 -14.52 -14.66 -2.41
CA ARG A 258 -14.03 -15.64 -1.42
C ARG A 258 -12.95 -16.55 -2.00
N ARG A 259 -13.12 -17.04 -3.23
CA ARG A 259 -12.08 -17.81 -3.94
C ARG A 259 -10.84 -16.96 -4.20
N PHE A 260 -11.04 -15.70 -4.57
CA PHE A 260 -9.93 -14.77 -4.79
C PHE A 260 -9.11 -14.54 -3.51
N ILE A 261 -9.77 -14.28 -2.38
CA ILE A 261 -9.12 -14.17 -1.06
C ILE A 261 -8.38 -15.48 -0.74
N GLY A 262 -9.00 -16.65 -0.93
CA GLY A 262 -8.33 -17.94 -0.74
C GLY A 262 -7.08 -18.11 -1.62
N THR A 263 -7.13 -17.63 -2.88
CA THR A 263 -5.98 -17.67 -3.81
C THR A 263 -4.86 -16.72 -3.36
N LEU A 264 -5.21 -15.54 -2.86
CA LEU A 264 -4.28 -14.55 -2.32
C LEU A 264 -3.47 -15.13 -1.15
N TYR A 265 -4.11 -15.89 -0.26
CA TYR A 265 -3.44 -16.55 0.86
C TYR A 265 -2.71 -17.85 0.51
N ALA A 266 -3.08 -18.53 -0.58
CA ALA A 266 -2.48 -19.82 -0.96
C ALA A 266 -0.97 -19.75 -1.24
N ASN A 267 -0.43 -18.56 -1.49
CA ASN A 267 0.96 -18.33 -1.89
C ASN A 267 1.84 -17.77 -0.77
N VAL A 268 1.29 -17.60 0.43
CA VAL A 268 2.02 -17.19 1.62
C VAL A 268 1.75 -18.20 2.73
N ASP A 269 2.72 -18.45 3.58
CA ASP A 269 2.51 -19.25 4.78
C ASP A 269 1.83 -18.38 5.85
N ALA A 270 0.57 -18.04 5.59
CA ALA A 270 -0.24 -17.16 6.43
C ALA A 270 -1.66 -17.71 6.55
N PRO A 271 -2.25 -17.70 7.75
CA PRO A 271 -3.67 -17.99 7.90
C PRO A 271 -4.48 -16.91 7.16
N VAL A 272 -5.56 -17.32 6.51
CA VAL A 272 -6.56 -16.36 6.01
C VAL A 272 -6.99 -15.50 7.19
N TYR A 273 -6.95 -14.18 7.00
CA TYR A 273 -7.43 -13.29 8.05
C TYR A 273 -8.95 -13.35 8.04
N ASP A 274 -9.50 -14.15 8.94
CA ASP A 274 -10.93 -14.48 9.03
C ASP A 274 -11.86 -13.27 8.93
N ARG A 275 -11.43 -12.09 9.41
CA ARG A 275 -12.18 -10.83 9.33
C ARG A 275 -12.40 -10.30 7.90
N LEU A 276 -11.74 -10.88 6.90
CA LEU A 276 -12.02 -10.61 5.48
C LEU A 276 -13.27 -11.33 4.96
N LEU A 277 -13.68 -12.41 5.63
CA LEU A 277 -14.79 -13.25 5.20
C LEU A 277 -15.99 -12.99 6.11
N TYR A 278 -16.84 -12.06 5.71
CA TYR A 278 -18.08 -11.71 6.40
C TYR A 278 -19.29 -11.92 5.48
N PRO A 279 -20.51 -12.03 6.04
CA PRO A 279 -21.71 -12.33 5.25
C PRO A 279 -22.01 -11.31 4.14
N GLU A 280 -21.77 -10.03 4.39
CA GLU A 280 -22.07 -8.92 3.48
C GLU A 280 -20.95 -8.60 2.48
N LEU A 281 -19.86 -9.37 2.48
CA LEU A 281 -18.67 -9.11 1.66
C LEU A 281 -19.00 -8.87 0.18
N GLU A 282 -19.78 -9.77 -0.43
CA GLU A 282 -20.15 -9.67 -1.85
C GLU A 282 -20.94 -8.40 -2.15
N GLU A 283 -21.95 -8.10 -1.32
CA GLU A 283 -22.81 -6.93 -1.49
C GLU A 283 -22.01 -5.62 -1.42
N GLU A 284 -21.05 -5.53 -0.50
CA GLU A 284 -20.22 -4.34 -0.35
C GLU A 284 -19.22 -4.16 -1.48
N ILE A 285 -18.70 -5.26 -2.04
CA ILE A 285 -17.78 -5.21 -3.18
C ILE A 285 -18.52 -4.90 -4.49
N ASP A 286 -19.73 -5.44 -4.68
CA ASP A 286 -20.51 -5.42 -5.94
C ASP A 286 -21.03 -4.03 -6.40
N GLY A 287 -20.47 -2.93 -5.91
CA GLY A 287 -20.75 -1.57 -6.36
C GLY A 287 -19.48 -0.82 -6.80
N MET A 288 -19.29 0.38 -6.24
CA MET A 288 -18.15 1.25 -6.53
C MET A 288 -16.77 0.59 -6.38
N PRO A 289 -16.51 -0.29 -5.37
CA PRO A 289 -15.23 -0.99 -5.25
C PRO A 289 -14.92 -1.86 -6.49
N TYR A 290 -15.88 -2.67 -6.93
CA TYR A 290 -15.76 -3.47 -8.15
C TYR A 290 -15.56 -2.60 -9.40
N GLU A 291 -16.35 -1.53 -9.55
CA GLU A 291 -16.25 -0.63 -10.71
C GLU A 291 -14.86 0.02 -10.79
N LEU A 292 -14.36 0.54 -9.67
CA LEU A 292 -13.03 1.14 -9.60
C LEU A 292 -11.93 0.12 -9.91
N ALA A 293 -12.00 -1.08 -9.30
CA ALA A 293 -11.03 -2.15 -9.56
C ALA A 293 -11.02 -2.59 -11.03
N SER A 294 -12.21 -2.71 -11.63
CA SER A 294 -12.39 -3.06 -13.05
C SER A 294 -11.77 -1.99 -13.95
N GLU A 295 -12.07 -0.71 -13.71
CA GLU A 295 -11.53 0.39 -14.52
C GLU A 295 -10.00 0.50 -14.38
N LEU A 296 -9.45 0.37 -13.17
CA LEU A 296 -8.00 0.36 -12.94
C LEU A 296 -7.31 -0.76 -13.73
N TYR A 297 -7.86 -1.97 -13.66
CA TYR A 297 -7.28 -3.14 -14.34
C TYR A 297 -7.36 -3.02 -15.87
N TRP A 298 -8.55 -2.77 -16.42
CA TRP A 298 -8.76 -2.78 -17.87
C TRP A 298 -8.18 -1.56 -18.59
N SER A 299 -8.19 -0.38 -17.95
CA SER A 299 -7.60 0.82 -18.55
C SER A 299 -6.08 0.69 -18.68
N HIS A 300 -5.41 0.14 -17.67
CA HIS A 300 -3.97 -0.10 -17.68
C HIS A 300 -3.58 -1.20 -18.68
N LEU A 301 -4.35 -2.31 -18.73
CA LEU A 301 -4.12 -3.38 -19.70
C LEU A 301 -4.26 -2.87 -21.16
N SER A 302 -5.29 -2.07 -21.42
CA SER A 302 -5.54 -1.49 -22.76
C SER A 302 -4.45 -0.50 -23.15
N SER A 303 -4.00 0.34 -22.22
CA SER A 303 -2.89 1.28 -22.41
C SER A 303 -1.59 0.54 -22.77
N THR A 304 -1.28 -0.51 -22.01
CA THR A 304 -0.11 -1.37 -22.23
C THR A 304 -0.16 -2.04 -23.60
N ARG A 305 -1.32 -2.60 -23.98
CA ARG A 305 -1.50 -3.24 -25.29
C ARG A 305 -1.32 -2.26 -26.44
N HIS A 306 -1.93 -1.07 -26.34
CA HIS A 306 -1.80 -0.05 -27.37
C HIS A 306 -0.34 0.40 -27.54
N HIS A 307 0.37 0.63 -26.43
CA HIS A 307 1.78 1.00 -26.46
C HIS A 307 2.66 -0.09 -27.11
N LEU A 308 2.39 -1.37 -26.82
CA LEU A 308 3.07 -2.50 -27.46
C LEU A 308 2.77 -2.56 -28.96
N GLU A 309 1.52 -2.35 -29.38
CA GLU A 309 1.12 -2.30 -30.79
C GLU A 309 1.83 -1.15 -31.52
N GLU A 310 1.92 0.04 -30.93
CA GLU A 310 2.69 1.18 -31.47
C GLU A 310 4.18 0.87 -31.59
N LEU A 311 4.80 0.29 -30.56
CA LEU A 311 6.21 -0.10 -30.59
C LEU A 311 6.48 -1.17 -31.65
N LEU A 312 5.55 -2.12 -31.85
CA LEU A 312 5.65 -3.14 -32.88
C LEU A 312 5.50 -2.54 -34.29
N LEU A 313 4.59 -1.58 -34.48
CA LEU A 313 4.45 -0.82 -35.73
C LEU A 313 5.70 0.00 -36.03
N GLN A 314 6.25 0.72 -35.03
CA GLN A 314 7.50 1.45 -35.17
C GLN A 314 8.70 0.53 -35.45
N LYS A 315 8.73 -0.67 -34.87
CA LYS A 315 9.74 -1.70 -35.18
C LYS A 315 9.54 -2.32 -36.56
N GLN A 316 8.32 -2.43 -37.06
CA GLN A 316 8.04 -2.86 -38.44
C GLN A 316 8.45 -1.80 -39.46
N ASP A 317 8.21 -0.52 -39.19
CA ASP A 317 8.72 0.60 -40.01
C ASP A 317 10.26 0.68 -39.96
N LYS A 318 10.86 0.44 -38.80
CA LYS A 318 12.32 0.33 -38.65
C LYS A 318 12.90 -0.95 -39.24
N LYS A 319 12.12 -2.02 -39.49
CA LYS A 319 12.58 -3.22 -40.22
C LYS A 319 12.87 -2.96 -41.70
N LYS A 320 12.60 -1.76 -42.24
CA LYS A 320 13.22 -1.27 -43.49
C LYS A 320 14.66 -0.77 -43.32
N VAL A 321 15.21 -0.73 -42.11
CA VAL A 321 16.62 -0.41 -41.82
C VAL A 321 17.18 -1.42 -40.80
N LYS A 322 17.95 -2.38 -41.32
CA LYS A 322 18.82 -3.38 -40.65
C LYS A 322 18.38 -3.91 -39.27
N THR A 323 18.00 -5.18 -39.30
CA THR A 323 17.85 -6.15 -38.21
C THR A 323 18.90 -5.98 -37.09
N VAL A 324 18.42 -5.81 -35.85
CA VAL A 324 19.17 -6.15 -34.63
C VAL A 324 18.32 -7.15 -33.86
N PHE A 325 18.86 -8.34 -33.63
CA PHE A 325 18.25 -9.41 -32.86
C PHE A 325 18.27 -9.04 -31.37
N PHE A 326 17.15 -9.20 -30.68
CA PHE A 326 17.17 -9.36 -29.22
C PHE A 326 17.44 -10.85 -28.97
N GLN A 327 18.61 -11.17 -28.41
CA GLN A 327 18.84 -12.46 -27.79
C GLN A 327 18.14 -12.45 -26.43
N ASP A 328 17.32 -13.46 -26.19
CA ASP A 328 16.76 -13.80 -24.89
C ASP A 328 17.90 -13.91 -23.87
N ALA A 329 17.85 -13.10 -22.81
CA ALA A 329 18.74 -13.26 -21.67
C ALA A 329 18.22 -14.44 -20.82
N VAL A 330 18.75 -15.62 -21.14
CA VAL A 330 18.75 -16.81 -20.31
C VAL A 330 19.42 -16.48 -18.97
N LEU A 331 18.75 -16.84 -17.88
CA LEU A 331 19.31 -16.92 -16.52
C LEU A 331 20.57 -17.80 -16.52
N GLN A 332 21.74 -17.22 -16.20
CA GLN A 332 22.86 -17.96 -15.62
C GLN A 332 23.64 -17.10 -14.62
N ASP A 333 23.74 -17.66 -13.41
CA ASP A 333 24.75 -17.48 -12.36
C ASP A 333 25.12 -16.08 -11.84
N GLY A 334 24.70 -15.84 -10.59
CA GLY A 334 25.65 -15.54 -9.51
C GLY A 334 26.21 -14.12 -9.41
N GLY A 335 25.60 -13.30 -8.56
CA GLY A 335 26.28 -12.23 -7.82
C GLY A 335 25.84 -10.81 -8.16
N LEU A 336 25.04 -10.21 -7.28
CA LEU A 336 24.78 -8.77 -7.27
C LEU A 336 25.65 -8.09 -6.21
N ARG A 337 26.53 -7.18 -6.65
CA ARG A 337 26.87 -5.95 -5.93
C ARG A 337 26.85 -4.80 -6.93
N PRO A 338 26.07 -3.74 -6.68
CA PRO A 338 26.28 -2.47 -7.36
C PRO A 338 27.01 -1.52 -6.42
N ASP A 339 28.29 -1.27 -6.73
CA ASP A 339 29.01 -0.09 -6.25
C ASP A 339 28.46 1.15 -6.96
N TRP A 340 28.27 2.23 -6.20
CA TRP A 340 27.77 3.52 -6.65
C TRP A 340 28.81 4.25 -7.51
N PHE A 341 28.46 4.63 -8.74
CA PHE A 341 29.20 5.63 -9.51
C PHE A 341 28.46 6.97 -9.47
N VAL A 342 29.10 7.94 -8.82
CA VAL A 342 28.81 9.37 -8.94
C VAL A 342 29.38 9.85 -10.27
N MET A 343 28.57 10.51 -11.11
CA MET A 343 29.08 11.24 -12.28
C MET A 343 29.06 12.73 -11.98
N ASP A 344 30.26 13.32 -11.94
CA ASP A 344 30.52 14.75 -11.81
C ASP A 344 30.17 15.55 -13.07
N ASP A 345 29.73 16.78 -12.82
CA ASP A 345 29.66 17.99 -13.65
C ASP A 345 30.10 17.92 -15.12
N VAL A 346 29.15 18.17 -16.03
CA VAL A 346 29.43 18.61 -17.40
C VAL A 346 29.13 20.11 -17.52
N ARG A 347 30.19 20.93 -17.60
CA ARG A 347 30.08 22.34 -18.00
C ARG A 347 29.93 22.44 -19.54
N PRO A 348 29.21 23.45 -20.07
CA PRO A 348 29.09 23.66 -21.50
C PRO A 348 30.38 24.27 -22.07
N VAL A 349 30.82 23.74 -23.22
CA VAL A 349 31.92 24.28 -24.04
C VAL A 349 31.33 25.24 -25.07
N GLU A 350 31.74 26.51 -25.04
CA GLU A 350 31.48 27.48 -26.12
C GLU A 350 32.29 27.15 -27.38
N PRO A 351 31.78 27.45 -28.58
CA PRO A 351 32.48 27.19 -29.83
C PRO A 351 33.59 28.23 -30.05
N ARG A 352 34.82 27.75 -30.28
CA ARG A 352 35.93 28.62 -30.73
C ARG A 352 35.77 28.96 -32.21
N GLY A 353 35.73 30.26 -32.50
CA GLY A 353 36.48 30.85 -33.60
C GLY A 353 37.87 31.25 -33.12
#